data_AF-A0A351T7A9-F1
#
_entry.id   AF-A0A351T7A9-F1
#
_cell.length_a   1.000
_cell.length_b   1.000
_cell.length_c   1.000
_cell.angle_alpha   90.00
_cell.angle_beta   90.00
_cell.angle_gamma   90.00
#
_symmetry.space_group_name_H-M   'P 1'
#
loop_
_entity.id
_entity.type
_entity.pdbx_description
1 polymer ?
#
loop_
_entity_poly.entity_id
_entity_poly.type
_entity_poly.pdbx_seq_one_letter_code
_entity_poly.pdbx_strand_id
1 'polypeptide(L)'
;LLDLLADKTLSSRLAKDVFEIMLETGDDPQKIVADRGLKQVTDTGAIEAAIDRVMAENPDKVEEVKGGKEKLLGWFVGQVMKATQGKANPQIVNEMLRGKFDL
;
A
#
# COMPACT_ATOMS: atom_id res chain seq x y z
N LEU A 1 -8.36 17.05 2.97
CA LEU A 1 -7.58 16.03 2.22
C LEU A 1 -6.21 15.81 2.86
N LEU A 2 -5.41 16.86 3.07
CA LEU A 2 -4.08 16.73 3.68
C LEU A 2 -4.12 16.15 5.09
N ASP A 3 -5.13 16.48 5.90
CA ASP A 3 -5.29 15.89 7.25
C ASP A 3 -5.50 14.38 7.20
N LEU A 4 -6.25 13.87 6.20
CA LEU A 4 -6.47 12.43 5.99
C LEU A 4 -5.21 11.68 5.53
N LEU A 5 -4.24 12.41 4.96
CA LEU A 5 -2.90 11.87 4.68
C LEU A 5 -2.06 11.87 5.95
N ALA A 6 -2.10 12.96 6.71
CA ALA A 6 -1.32 13.14 7.93
C ALA A 6 -1.69 12.12 9.02
N ASP A 7 -2.98 11.83 9.18
CA ASP A 7 -3.50 10.86 10.15
C ASP A 7 -3.46 9.40 9.65
N LYS A 8 -2.93 9.16 8.45
CA LYS A 8 -2.82 7.85 7.78
C LYS A 8 -4.16 7.20 7.40
N THR A 9 -5.26 7.94 7.40
CA THR A 9 -6.55 7.44 6.88
C THR A 9 -6.46 7.08 5.40
N LEU A 10 -5.73 7.88 4.61
CA LEU A 10 -5.48 7.66 3.19
C LEU A 10 -4.01 7.38 2.90
N SER A 11 -3.75 6.55 1.90
CA SER A 11 -2.42 6.47 1.28
C SER A 11 -2.26 7.57 0.24
N SER A 12 -1.01 7.90 -0.12
CA SER A 12 -0.73 8.89 -1.18
C SER A 12 -1.36 8.52 -2.53
N ARG A 13 -1.59 7.22 -2.78
CA ARG A 13 -2.33 6.76 -3.96
C ARG A 13 -3.81 7.11 -3.84
N LEU A 14 -4.46 6.70 -2.75
CA LEU A 14 -5.89 6.97 -2.54
C LEU A 14 -6.19 8.46 -2.43
N ALA A 15 -5.27 9.26 -1.91
CA ALA A 15 -5.43 10.71 -1.88
C ALA A 15 -5.43 11.35 -3.27
N LYS A 16 -4.71 10.79 -4.25
CA LYS A 16 -4.79 11.24 -5.65
C LYS A 16 -6.15 10.89 -6.24
N ASP A 17 -6.61 9.65 -6.04
CA ASP A 17 -7.93 9.21 -6.50
C ASP A 17 -9.05 10.08 -5.88
N VAL A 18 -8.97 10.39 -4.58
CA VAL A 18 -9.91 11.29 -3.91
C VAL A 18 -9.83 12.71 -4.47
N PHE A 19 -8.62 13.24 -4.71
CA PHE A 19 -8.44 14.57 -5.27
C PHE A 19 -9.05 14.72 -6.66
N GLU A 20 -8.92 13.71 -7.52
CA GLU A 20 -9.57 13.69 -8.84
C GLU A 20 -11.10 13.79 -8.71
N ILE A 21 -11.69 13.00 -7.80
CA ILE A 21 -13.15 13.03 -7.55
C ILE A 21 -13.58 14.39 -6.98
N MET A 22 -12.78 15.01 -6.11
CA MET A 22 -13.06 16.36 -5.59
C MET A 22 -13.14 17.37 -6.73
N LEU A 23 -12.26 17.29 -7.73
CA LEU A 23 -12.27 18.20 -8.89
C LEU A 23 -13.52 18.00 -9.77
N GLU A 24 -13.98 16.76 -9.90
CA GLU A 24 -15.16 16.43 -10.71
C GLU A 24 -16.49 16.82 -10.03
N THR A 25 -16.56 16.66 -8.71
CA THR A 25 -17.84 16.72 -7.97
C THR A 25 -17.97 17.94 -7.05
N GLY A 26 -16.85 18.51 -6.59
CA GLY A 26 -16.83 19.50 -5.51
C GLY A 26 -17.09 18.93 -4.11
N ASP A 27 -17.21 17.61 -3.96
CA ASP A 27 -17.48 16.97 -2.66
C ASP A 27 -16.29 17.08 -1.69
N ASP A 28 -16.62 17.07 -0.39
CA ASP A 28 -15.62 17.01 0.67
C ASP A 28 -14.85 15.67 0.65
N PRO A 29 -13.52 15.67 0.83
CA PRO A 29 -12.71 14.45 0.83
C PRO A 29 -13.14 13.42 1.88
N GLN A 30 -13.60 13.82 3.07
CA GLN A 30 -14.08 12.88 4.09
C GLN A 30 -15.32 12.13 3.61
N LYS A 31 -16.23 12.84 2.93
CA LYS A 31 -17.43 12.24 2.33
C LYS A 31 -17.04 11.22 1.25
N ILE A 32 -16.15 11.59 0.32
CA ILE A 32 -15.69 10.70 -0.75
C ILE A 32 -15.05 9.43 -0.17
N VAL A 33 -14.22 9.56 0.86
CA VAL A 33 -13.58 8.41 1.53
C VAL A 33 -14.59 7.48 2.18
N ALA A 34 -15.59 8.03 2.85
CA ALA A 34 -16.65 7.26 3.49
C ALA A 34 -17.50 6.53 2.44
N ASP A 35 -17.99 7.24 1.43
CA ASP A 35 -18.88 6.72 0.39
C ASP A 35 -18.21 5.60 -0.43
N ARG A 36 -16.89 5.68 -0.65
CA ARG A 36 -16.12 4.74 -1.47
C ARG A 36 -15.30 3.72 -0.68
N GLY A 37 -15.36 3.75 0.67
CA GLY A 37 -14.63 2.82 1.52
C GLY A 37 -13.11 2.83 1.28
N LEU A 38 -12.52 4.03 1.17
CA LEU A 38 -11.12 4.25 0.80
C LEU A 38 -10.17 4.37 1.99
N LYS A 39 -10.53 3.80 3.15
CA LYS A 39 -9.63 3.82 4.31
C LYS A 39 -8.48 2.85 4.12
N GLN A 40 -7.30 3.21 4.62
CA GLN A 40 -6.20 2.26 4.73
C GLN A 40 -6.61 1.08 5.61
N VAL A 41 -6.23 -0.12 5.20
CA VAL A 41 -6.37 -1.37 5.94
C VAL A 41 -5.07 -1.62 6.68
N THR A 42 -5.18 -1.82 7.99
CA THR A 42 -4.09 -2.20 8.90
C THR A 42 -4.18 -3.65 9.35
N ASP A 43 -5.17 -4.41 8.86
CA ASP A 43 -5.28 -5.85 9.09
C ASP A 43 -4.04 -6.53 8.50
N THR A 44 -3.19 -7.02 9.38
CA THR A 44 -1.92 -7.64 9.03
C THR A 44 -2.11 -8.96 8.29
N GLY A 45 -3.21 -9.69 8.50
CA GLY A 45 -3.48 -10.94 7.80
C GLY A 45 -3.75 -10.74 6.31
N ALA A 46 -4.53 -9.71 5.97
CA ALA A 46 -4.78 -9.36 4.56
C ALA A 46 -3.51 -8.85 3.85
N ILE A 47 -2.67 -8.09 4.58
CA ILE A 47 -1.38 -7.61 4.06
C ILE A 47 -0.42 -8.78 3.87
N GLU A 48 -0.34 -9.70 4.82
CA GLU A 48 0.51 -10.89 4.73
C GLU A 48 0.14 -11.75 3.52
N ALA A 49 -1.14 -12.03 3.33
CA ALA A 49 -1.61 -12.79 2.16
C ALA A 49 -1.24 -12.10 0.83
N ALA A 50 -1.29 -10.76 0.78
CA ALA A 50 -0.87 -10.01 -0.39
C ALA A 50 0.65 -10.09 -0.61
N ILE A 51 1.44 -10.01 0.46
CA ILE A 51 2.90 -10.18 0.41
C ILE A 51 3.26 -11.57 -0.11
N ASP A 52 2.72 -12.62 0.50
CA ASP A 52 3.02 -14.00 0.14
C ASP A 52 2.67 -14.28 -1.33
N ARG A 53 1.53 -13.76 -1.81
CA ARG A 53 1.14 -13.83 -3.21
C ARG A 53 2.14 -13.13 -4.12
N VAL A 54 2.53 -11.88 -3.82
CA VAL A 54 3.48 -11.11 -4.64
C VAL A 54 4.84 -11.81 -4.69
N MET A 55 5.30 -12.38 -3.58
CA MET A 55 6.55 -13.15 -3.54
C MET A 55 6.46 -14.44 -4.38
N ALA A 56 5.34 -15.17 -4.27
CA ALA A 56 5.10 -16.39 -5.04
C ALA A 56 5.01 -16.13 -6.57
N GLU A 57 4.44 -14.99 -6.97
CA GLU A 57 4.37 -14.57 -8.38
C GLU A 57 5.73 -14.09 -8.94
N ASN A 58 6.71 -13.79 -8.08
CA ASN A 58 8.00 -13.19 -8.48
C ASN A 58 9.21 -13.86 -7.79
N PRO A 59 9.40 -15.19 -7.96
CA PRO A 59 10.43 -15.94 -7.25
C PRO A 59 11.86 -15.51 -7.60
N ASP A 60 12.11 -15.10 -8.85
CA ASP A 60 13.40 -14.56 -9.30
C ASP A 60 13.78 -13.29 -8.53
N LYS A 61 12.82 -12.40 -8.28
CA LYS A 61 13.01 -11.15 -7.54
C LYS A 61 13.21 -11.40 -6.05
N VAL A 62 12.58 -12.44 -5.49
CA VAL A 62 12.80 -12.88 -4.11
C VAL A 62 14.27 -13.29 -3.92
N GLU A 63 14.81 -14.09 -4.84
CA GLU A 63 16.21 -14.52 -4.78
C GLU A 63 17.18 -13.34 -4.98
N GLU A 64 16.84 -12.36 -5.82
CA GLU A 64 17.62 -11.14 -5.95
C GLU A 64 17.69 -10.31 -4.64
N VAL A 65 16.60 -10.20 -3.88
CA VAL A 65 16.60 -9.53 -2.57
C VAL A 65 17.48 -10.28 -1.58
N LYS A 66 17.31 -11.61 -1.48
CA LYS A 66 18.15 -12.46 -0.63
C LYS A 66 19.62 -12.43 -1.02
N GLY A 67 19.92 -12.21 -2.30
CA GLY A 67 21.26 -11.97 -2.82
C GLY A 67 21.86 -10.59 -2.49
N GLY A 68 21.18 -9.79 -1.67
CA GLY A 68 21.67 -8.49 -1.17
C GLY A 68 21.19 -7.27 -1.97
N LYS A 69 20.27 -7.43 -2.94
CA LYS A 69 19.70 -6.28 -3.66
C LYS A 69 18.57 -5.61 -2.88
N GLU A 70 18.85 -5.07 -1.71
CA GLU A 70 17.85 -4.46 -0.80
C GLU A 70 17.01 -3.35 -1.46
N LYS A 71 17.55 -2.63 -2.46
CA LYS A 71 16.78 -1.61 -3.21
C LYS A 71 15.51 -2.16 -3.85
N LEU A 72 15.47 -3.47 -4.14
CA LEU A 72 14.32 -4.15 -4.73
C LEU A 72 13.17 -4.32 -3.72
N LEU A 73 13.42 -4.13 -2.42
CA LEU A 73 12.37 -4.09 -1.38
C LEU A 73 11.32 -3.01 -1.68
N GLY A 74 11.74 -1.82 -2.12
CA GLY A 74 10.82 -0.74 -2.50
C GLY A 74 9.91 -1.10 -3.68
N TRP A 75 10.41 -1.96 -4.59
CA TRP A 75 9.59 -2.50 -5.66
C TRP A 75 8.54 -3.48 -5.14
N PHE A 76 8.90 -4.37 -4.20
CA PHE A 76 7.94 -5.27 -3.54
C PHE A 76 6.86 -4.49 -2.79
N VAL A 77 7.23 -3.44 -2.05
CA VAL A 77 6.26 -2.53 -1.42
C VAL A 77 5.29 -2.00 -2.47
N GLY A 78 5.78 -1.54 -3.63
CA GLY A 78 4.95 -1.07 -4.73
C GLY A 78 3.99 -2.14 -5.28
N GLN A 79 4.44 -3.38 -5.44
CA GLN A 79 3.59 -4.48 -5.91
C GLN A 79 2.50 -4.84 -4.89
N VAL A 80 2.82 -4.90 -3.61
CA VAL A 80 1.83 -5.16 -2.55
C VAL A 80 0.81 -4.02 -2.46
N MET A 81 1.26 -2.77 -2.56
CA MET A 81 0.36 -1.62 -2.64
C MET A 81 -0.58 -1.71 -3.85
N LYS A 82 -0.09 -2.18 -4.99
CA LYS A 82 -0.92 -2.41 -6.19
C LYS A 82 -1.93 -3.53 -5.96
N ALA A 83 -1.50 -4.67 -5.42
CA ALA A 83 -2.34 -5.83 -5.15
C ALA A 83 -3.48 -5.51 -4.17
N THR A 84 -3.25 -4.59 -3.24
CA THR A 84 -4.24 -4.11 -2.26
C THR A 84 -5.00 -2.85 -2.72
N GLN A 85 -4.86 -2.47 -3.99
CA GLN A 85 -5.48 -1.28 -4.58
C GLN A 85 -5.17 0.03 -3.83
N GLY A 86 -4.01 0.12 -3.20
CA GLY A 86 -3.58 1.26 -2.41
C GLY A 86 -4.15 1.31 -0.99
N LYS A 87 -4.91 0.30 -0.58
CA LYS A 87 -5.52 0.22 0.74
C LYS A 87 -4.56 -0.26 1.81
N ALA A 88 -3.55 -1.06 1.51
CA ALA A 88 -2.57 -1.41 2.54
C ALA A 88 -1.83 -0.17 3.06
N ASN A 89 -1.43 -0.19 4.32
CA ASN A 89 -0.54 0.81 4.87
C ASN A 89 0.91 0.54 4.39
N PRO A 90 1.57 1.48 3.71
CA PRO A 90 2.90 1.25 3.13
C PRO A 90 4.00 1.07 4.17
N GLN A 91 3.87 1.65 5.37
CA GLN A 91 4.83 1.44 6.46
C GLN A 91 4.75 0.01 6.99
N ILE A 92 3.54 -0.49 7.24
CA ILE A 92 3.31 -1.88 7.70
C ILE A 92 3.81 -2.87 6.63
N VAL A 93 3.48 -2.64 5.35
CA VAL A 93 3.96 -3.48 4.25
C VAL A 93 5.49 -3.54 4.23
N ASN A 94 6.17 -2.40 4.35
CA ASN A 94 7.62 -2.35 4.36
C ASN A 94 8.23 -3.08 5.57
N GLU A 95 7.64 -2.92 6.76
CA GLU A 95 8.06 -3.63 7.98
C GLU A 95 7.92 -5.15 7.84
N MET A 96 6.76 -5.62 7.35
CA MET A 96 6.50 -7.05 7.15
C MET A 96 7.40 -7.66 6.08
N LEU A 97 7.65 -6.94 4.97
CA LEU A 97 8.59 -7.39 3.94
C LEU A 97 10.02 -7.49 4.49
N ARG A 98 10.47 -6.53 5.29
CA ARG A 98 11.78 -6.61 5.95
C ARG A 98 11.88 -7.86 6.83
N GLY A 99 10.85 -8.13 7.63
CA GLY A 99 10.76 -9.37 8.41
C GLY A 99 10.80 -10.64 7.56
N LYS A 100 10.13 -10.68 6.40
CA LYS A 100 10.14 -11.84 5.48
C LYS A 100 11.50 -12.08 4.80
N PHE A 101 12.33 -11.04 4.70
CA PHE A 101 13.67 -11.09 4.09
C PHE A 101 14.81 -11.05 5.11
N ASP A 102 14.51 -11.04 6.41
CA ASP A 102 15.49 -10.89 7.51
C ASP A 102 16.37 -9.62 7.40
N LEU A 103 15.76 -8.48 7.06
CA LEU A 103 16.38 -7.16 6.84
C LEU A 103 15.96 -6.08 7.87
#